data_AF-A0A4Q9DSI9-F1
#
_entry.id   AF-A0A4Q9DSI9-F1
#
_cell.length_a   1.000
_cell.length_b   1.000
_cell.length_c   1.000
_cell.angle_alpha   90.00
_cell.angle_beta   90.00
_cell.angle_gamma   90.00
#
_symmetry.space_group_name_H-M   'P 1'
#
loop_
_entity.id
_entity.type
_entity.pdbx_description
1 polymer ?
#
loop_
_entity_poly.entity_id
_entity_poly.type
_entity_poly.pdbx_seq_one_letter_code
_entity_poly.pdbx_strand_id
1 'polypeptide(L)'
;MEHKTQLLVKHAVGGRTFVDSIAEGLHFEVTLQEDGGWIIAAAVPHSDKIAEVLRLRHELNVFVFEKTASRGTKKTWYYVNEGKVAYEESSGKLILRAASKLEYYPSEYSYS
;
A
#
# COMPACT_ATOMS: atom_id res chain seq x y z
N MET A 1 15.59 11.81 -14.07
CA MET A 1 15.84 11.53 -12.64
C MET A 1 14.92 10.39 -12.24
N GLU A 2 15.46 9.30 -11.69
CA GLU A 2 14.66 8.10 -11.40
C GLU A 2 13.85 8.31 -10.11
N HIS A 3 12.53 8.34 -10.24
CA HIS A 3 11.60 8.33 -9.12
C HIS A 3 10.93 6.95 -9.10
N LYS A 4 11.13 6.19 -8.02
CA LYS A 4 10.58 4.84 -7.91
C LYS A 4 9.57 4.79 -6.77
N THR A 5 8.37 4.31 -7.08
CA THR A 5 7.32 4.07 -6.10
C THR A 5 7.05 2.58 -5.92
N GLN A 6 6.78 2.18 -4.68
CA GLN A 6 6.44 0.81 -4.32
C GLN A 6 5.23 0.80 -3.42
N LEU A 7 4.22 0.01 -3.76
CA LEU A 7 3.15 -0.38 -2.85
C LEU A 7 3.49 -1.73 -2.24
N LEU A 8 3.36 -1.83 -0.93
CA LEU A 8 3.59 -3.05 -0.16
C LEU A 8 2.42 -3.30 0.79
N VAL A 9 1.67 -4.37 0.55
CA VAL A 9 0.56 -4.81 1.41
C VAL A 9 0.98 -6.09 2.12
N LYS A 10 0.92 -6.08 3.46
CA LYS A 10 1.37 -7.18 4.31
C LYS A 10 0.32 -7.55 5.34
N HIS A 11 0.32 -8.81 5.77
CA HIS A 11 -0.33 -9.22 7.01
C HIS A 11 0.41 -8.58 8.18
N ALA A 12 -0.29 -7.80 8.99
CA ALA A 12 0.28 -7.08 10.12
C ALA A 12 0.83 -8.01 11.20
N VAL A 13 0.17 -9.15 11.41
CA VAL A 13 0.53 -10.11 12.47
C VAL A 13 1.53 -11.15 11.96
N GLY A 14 1.24 -11.81 10.84
CA GLY A 14 2.06 -12.91 10.32
C GLY A 14 3.20 -12.47 9.38
N GLY A 15 3.31 -11.18 9.06
CA GLY A 15 4.40 -10.62 8.25
C GLY A 15 4.40 -10.99 6.76
N ARG A 16 3.50 -11.88 6.32
CA ARG A 16 3.37 -12.32 4.93
C ARG A 16 3.08 -11.13 4.01
N THR A 17 3.79 -11.06 2.88
CA THR A 17 3.51 -10.09 1.81
C THR A 17 2.41 -10.60 0.89
N PHE A 18 1.40 -9.75 0.66
CA PHE A 18 0.33 -9.98 -0.30
C PHE A 18 0.51 -9.19 -1.58
N VAL A 19 1.01 -7.96 -1.52
CA VAL A 19 1.24 -7.16 -2.73
C VAL A 19 2.61 -6.54 -2.59
N ASP A 20 3.43 -6.70 -3.63
CA ASP A 20 4.64 -5.93 -3.84
C ASP A 20 4.66 -5.43 -5.28
N SER A 21 4.33 -4.16 -5.48
CA SER A 21 4.17 -3.63 -6.83
C SER A 21 5.45 -3.62 -7.66
N ILE A 22 6.63 -3.59 -7.02
CA ILE A 22 7.90 -3.67 -7.76
C ILE A 22 8.20 -5.12 -8.11
N ALA A 23 8.12 -6.03 -7.13
CA ALA A 23 8.47 -7.44 -7.36
C ALA A 23 7.54 -8.10 -8.39
N GLU A 24 6.28 -7.67 -8.41
CA GLU A 24 5.23 -8.21 -9.28
C GLU A 24 4.99 -7.35 -10.54
N GLY A 25 5.66 -6.20 -10.70
CA GLY A 25 5.49 -5.32 -11.86
C GLY A 25 4.09 -4.70 -11.97
N LEU A 26 3.45 -4.39 -10.84
CA LEU A 26 2.08 -3.89 -10.77
C LEU A 26 2.03 -2.36 -10.79
N HIS A 27 0.99 -1.83 -11.41
CA HIS A 27 0.68 -0.41 -11.35
C HIS A 27 -0.26 -0.11 -10.19
N PHE A 28 -0.05 1.02 -9.52
CA PHE A 28 -0.95 1.53 -8.50
C PHE A 28 -0.97 3.05 -8.49
N GLU A 29 -2.05 3.60 -7.94
CA GLU A 29 -2.25 5.03 -7.76
C GLU A 29 -2.69 5.32 -6.33
N VAL A 30 -2.37 6.52 -5.84
CA VAL A 30 -2.83 7.04 -4.55
C VAL A 30 -3.50 8.38 -4.78
N THR A 31 -4.74 8.52 -4.32
CA THR A 31 -5.56 9.71 -4.54
C THR A 31 -6.08 10.25 -3.22
N LEU A 32 -5.80 11.53 -2.92
CA LEU A 32 -6.45 12.26 -1.83
C LEU A 32 -7.91 12.52 -2.20
N GLN A 33 -8.81 12.22 -1.28
CA GLN A 33 -10.25 12.43 -1.41
C GLN A 33 -10.65 13.79 -0.80
N GLU A 34 -11.82 14.30 -1.19
CA GLU A 34 -12.37 15.56 -0.68
C GLU A 34 -12.62 15.53 0.85
N ASP A 35 -12.90 14.35 1.40
CA ASP A 35 -13.09 14.12 2.84
C ASP A 35 -11.78 14.06 3.64
N GLY A 36 -10.64 14.27 2.98
CA GLY A 36 -9.30 14.20 3.57
C GLY A 36 -8.73 12.78 3.69
N GLY A 37 -9.48 11.75 3.28
CA GLY A 37 -9.00 10.38 3.21
C GLY A 37 -8.17 10.08 1.96
N TRP A 38 -7.62 8.87 1.88
CA TRP A 38 -6.87 8.38 0.72
C TRP A 38 -7.52 7.13 0.14
N ILE A 39 -7.51 7.03 -1.18
CA ILE A 39 -7.74 5.79 -1.92
C ILE A 39 -6.42 5.34 -2.54
N ILE A 40 -6.08 4.07 -2.36
CA ILE A 40 -5.00 3.40 -3.05
C ILE A 40 -5.63 2.34 -3.94
N ALA A 41 -5.43 2.46 -5.26
CA ALA A 41 -5.94 1.54 -6.24
C ALA A 41 -4.78 0.83 -6.93
N ALA A 42 -4.69 -0.49 -6.79
CA ALA A 42 -3.64 -1.30 -7.40
C ALA A 42 -4.25 -2.26 -8.42
N ALA A 43 -3.69 -2.30 -9.64
CA ALA A 43 -4.04 -3.30 -10.63
C ALA A 43 -3.41 -4.63 -10.23
N VAL A 44 -4.22 -5.54 -9.68
CA VAL A 44 -3.76 -6.85 -9.18
C VAL A 44 -4.65 -7.93 -9.79
N PRO A 45 -4.08 -8.90 -10.54
CA PRO A 45 -4.86 -10.00 -11.10
C PRO A 45 -5.60 -10.78 -10.00
N HIS A 46 -6.82 -11.20 -10.33
CA HIS A 46 -7.62 -12.02 -9.42
C HIS A 46 -6.87 -13.32 -9.14
N SER A 47 -6.77 -13.67 -7.86
CA SER A 47 -6.03 -14.84 -7.39
C SER A 47 -6.43 -15.16 -5.95
N ASP A 48 -6.07 -16.34 -5.45
CA ASP A 48 -6.31 -16.76 -4.06
C ASP A 48 -5.74 -15.75 -3.05
N LYS A 49 -4.64 -15.10 -3.42
CA LYS A 49 -4.01 -14.02 -2.65
C LYS A 49 -4.96 -12.86 -2.37
N ILE A 50 -5.80 -12.49 -3.33
CA ILE A 50 -6.83 -11.44 -3.15
C ILE A 50 -7.91 -11.90 -2.18
N ALA A 51 -8.37 -13.15 -2.29
CA ALA A 51 -9.33 -13.71 -1.34
C ALA A 51 -8.75 -13.66 0.10
N GLU A 52 -7.46 -13.94 0.26
CA GLU A 52 -6.79 -13.83 1.55
C GLU A 52 -6.64 -12.38 2.04
N VAL A 53 -6.32 -11.43 1.16
CA VAL A 53 -6.30 -9.99 1.49
C VAL A 53 -7.66 -9.54 2.00
N LEU A 54 -8.75 -9.95 1.33
CA LEU A 54 -10.11 -9.62 1.74
C LEU A 54 -10.49 -10.30 3.07
N ARG A 55 -10.05 -11.55 3.28
CA ARG A 55 -10.26 -12.29 4.53
C ARG A 55 -9.55 -11.61 5.70
N LEU A 56 -8.33 -11.11 5.48
CA LEU A 56 -7.47 -10.50 6.50
C LEU A 56 -7.48 -8.97 6.46
N ARG A 57 -8.50 -8.36 5.85
CA ARG A 57 -8.61 -6.91 5.63
C ARG A 57 -8.48 -6.03 6.87
N HIS A 58 -8.68 -6.60 8.05
CA HIS A 58 -8.59 -5.96 9.36
C HIS A 58 -7.17 -5.96 9.94
N GLU A 59 -6.29 -6.77 9.36
CA GLU A 59 -4.92 -7.00 9.82
C GLU A 59 -3.93 -6.70 8.71
N LEU A 60 -4.14 -5.60 7.96
CA LEU A 60 -3.26 -5.21 6.87
C LEU A 60 -2.37 -4.03 7.26
N ASN A 61 -1.08 -4.19 6.97
CA ASN A 61 -0.15 -3.08 6.86
C ASN A 61 -0.03 -2.67 5.40
N VAL A 62 -0.30 -1.39 5.12
CA VAL A 62 -0.24 -0.83 3.76
C VAL A 62 0.83 0.26 3.73
N PHE A 63 1.90 0.01 2.99
CA PHE A 63 3.02 0.93 2.86
C PHE A 63 3.18 1.41 1.43
N VAL A 64 3.49 2.69 1.28
CA VAL A 64 4.02 3.25 0.04
C VAL A 64 5.43 3.76 0.30
N PHE A 65 6.37 3.38 -0.55
CA PHE A 65 7.74 3.85 -0.54
C PHE A 65 7.97 4.72 -1.76
N GLU A 66 8.47 5.93 -1.54
CA GLU A 66 8.87 6.86 -2.59
C GLU A 66 10.38 7.08 -2.48
N LYS A 67 11.14 6.56 -3.44
CA LYS A 67 12.58 6.71 -3.49
C LYS A 67 12.95 7.86 -4.42
N THR A 68 13.71 8.80 -3.87
CA THR A 68 14.27 9.94 -4.59
C THR A 68 15.79 9.94 -4.44
N ALA A 69 16.52 10.35 -5.48
CA ALA A 69 17.98 10.44 -5.42
C ALA A 69 18.47 11.49 -4.40
N SER A 70 17.69 12.55 -4.17
CA SER A 70 18.08 13.69 -3.34
C SER A 70 17.72 13.56 -1.86
N ARG A 71 16.59 12.93 -1.52
CA ARG A 71 16.08 12.83 -0.14
C ARG A 71 16.02 11.40 0.40
N GLY A 72 16.48 10.41 -0.37
CA GLY A 72 16.38 9.00 0.01
C GLY A 72 14.96 8.47 -0.10
N THR A 73 14.61 7.49 0.75
CA THR A 73 13.32 6.82 0.73
C THR A 73 12.37 7.43 1.75
N LYS A 74 11.28 8.04 1.28
CA LYS A 74 10.14 8.38 2.13
C LYS A 74 9.26 7.14 2.26
N LYS A 75 8.87 6.79 3.47
CA LYS A 75 7.93 5.71 3.76
C LYS A 75 6.64 6.30 4.31
N THR A 76 5.52 5.92 3.70
CA THR A 76 4.19 6.27 4.14
C THR A 76 3.46 5.01 4.56
N TRP A 77 2.97 4.96 5.80
CA TRP A 77 2.10 3.91 6.29
C TRP A 77 0.66 4.41 6.30
N TYR A 78 -0.20 3.79 5.50
CA TYR A 78 -1.62 4.08 5.45
C TYR A 78 -2.39 3.19 6.42
N TYR A 79 -3.17 3.81 7.31
CA TYR A 79 -4.03 3.09 8.24
C TYR A 79 -5.35 2.73 7.55
N VAL A 80 -5.42 1.49 7.07
CA VAL A 80 -6.58 0.93 6.36
C VAL A 80 -7.41 0.12 7.35
N ASN A 81 -8.58 0.64 7.71
CA ASN A 81 -9.45 0.06 8.73
C ASN A 81 -10.51 -0.89 8.13
N GLU A 82 -11.21 -1.56 9.03
CA GLU A 82 -12.28 -2.52 8.75
C GLU A 82 -13.34 -1.99 7.74
N GLY A 83 -13.52 -2.69 6.62
CA GLY A 83 -14.53 -2.37 5.60
C GLY A 83 -14.08 -1.43 4.48
N LYS A 84 -12.83 -0.96 4.52
CA LYS A 84 -12.25 -0.06 3.51
C LYS A 84 -11.34 -0.75 2.49
N VAL A 85 -11.37 -2.08 2.47
CA VAL A 85 -10.64 -2.93 1.52
C VAL A 85 -11.66 -3.63 0.64
N ALA A 86 -11.57 -3.43 -0.67
CA ALA A 86 -12.45 -4.05 -1.65
C ALA A 86 -11.65 -4.50 -2.87
N TYR A 87 -12.18 -5.48 -3.59
CA TYR A 87 -11.66 -5.88 -4.89
C TYR A 87 -12.73 -5.66 -5.95
N GLU A 88 -12.41 -4.92 -7.00
CA GLU A 88 -13.29 -4.70 -8.14
C GLU A 88 -12.91 -5.69 -9.25
N GLU A 89 -13.68 -6.77 -9.37
CA GLU A 89 -13.42 -7.84 -10.34
C GLU A 89 -13.49 -7.36 -11.80
N SER A 90 -14.42 -6.46 -12.10
CA SER A 90 -14.61 -5.91 -13.46
C SER A 90 -13.39 -5.15 -13.98
N SER A 91 -12.58 -4.58 -13.08
CA SER A 91 -11.39 -3.79 -13.42
C SER A 91 -10.08 -4.42 -12.97
N GLY A 92 -10.14 -5.54 -12.25
CA GLY A 92 -8.98 -6.22 -11.69
C GLY A 92 -8.22 -5.36 -10.66
N LYS A 93 -8.93 -4.57 -9.85
CA LYS A 93 -8.31 -3.63 -8.91
C LYS A 93 -8.56 -3.96 -7.45
N LEU A 94 -7.48 -3.96 -6.67
CA LEU A 94 -7.54 -3.88 -5.22
C LEU A 94 -7.67 -2.42 -4.79
N ILE A 95 -8.72 -2.10 -4.05
CA ILE A 95 -9.03 -0.77 -3.55
C ILE A 95 -8.84 -0.76 -2.03
N LEU A 96 -7.97 0.11 -1.55
CA LEU A 96 -7.68 0.30 -0.13
C LEU A 96 -7.98 1.75 0.25
N ARG A 97 -8.83 1.98 1.25
CA ARG A 97 -9.14 3.33 1.73
C ARG A 97 -8.58 3.57 3.13
N ALA A 98 -7.86 4.67 3.30
CA ALA A 98 -7.24 5.06 4.56
C ALA A 98 -7.79 6.40 5.03
N ALA A 99 -8.02 6.56 6.33
CA ALA A 99 -8.45 7.83 6.92
C ALA A 99 -7.27 8.64 7.49
N SER A 100 -6.15 7.97 7.77
CA SER A 100 -4.93 8.58 8.31
C SER A 100 -3.71 7.89 7.70
N LYS A 101 -2.56 8.57 7.79
CA LYS A 101 -1.26 8.03 7.41
C LYS A 101 -0.15 8.52 8.35
N LEU A 102 0.95 7.79 8.40
CA LEU A 102 2.20 8.20 9.04
C LEU A 102 3.32 8.25 7.99
N GLU A 103 4.01 9.37 7.89
CA GLU A 103 5.10 9.60 6.94
C GLU A 103 6.41 9.84 7.67
N TYR A 104 7.47 9.17 7.22
CA TYR A 104 8.80 9.35 7.78
C TYR A 104 9.89 8.91 6.79
N TYR A 105 11.12 9.39 7.00
CA TYR A 105 12.30 8.92 6.29
C TYR A 105 13.05 7.94 7.21
N PRO A 106 13.16 6.63 6.85
CA PRO A 106 13.83 5.66 7.72
C PRO A 106 15.29 6.02 8.06
N SER A 107 15.97 6.74 7.18
CA SER A 107 17.33 7.24 7.40
C SER A 107 17.47 8.23 8.56
N GLU A 108 16.37 8.87 8.98
CA GLU A 108 16.38 9.79 10.13
C GLU A 108 16.33 9.05 11.47
N TYR A 109 16.05 7.74 11.46
CA TYR A 109 15.82 6.93 12.66
C TYR A 109 16.73 5.70 12.75
N SER A 110 17.62 5.49 11.78
CA SER A 110 18.68 4.49 11.88
C SER A 110 19.71 4.93 12.90
N TYR A 111 19.66 4.35 14.11
CA TYR A 111 20.78 4.41 15.05
C TYR A 111 21.97 3.68 14.42
N SER A 112 23.09 4.39 14.30
CA SER A 112 24.40 3.87 13.88
C SER A 112 24.91 2.77 14.81
#